data_AF-A0A537MS03-F1
#
_entry.id   AF-A0A537MS03-F1
#
_cell.length_a   1.000
_cell.length_b   1.000
_cell.length_c   1.000
_cell.angle_alpha   90.00
_cell.angle_beta   90.00
_cell.angle_gamma   90.00
#
_symmetry.space_group_name_H-M   'P 1'
#
loop_
_entity.id
_entity.type
_entity.pdbx_description
1 polymer ?
#
loop_
_entity_poly.entity_id
_entity_poly.type
_entity_poly.pdbx_seq_one_letter_code
_entity_poly.pdbx_strand_id
1 'polypeptide(L)'
;MTATAVSLSPHENSETVDFLRRLASMMSGGKNAEMLLGAAGIIEALTDRAVTAERLCSEQRDERERNSQLREAAEIATENSSSEAAALRARLADAVRQAEIDRASLTEQAHRLSARAEDAESRLAKVNAELDELRTPFAELSDTVVAVPTEQLRLARAQFDFLADGFAKNGDVISQTICEIGRCAIEQALAGNKPAK
;
A
#
# COMPACT_ATOMS: atom_id res chain seq x y z
N MET A 1 -43.39 28.19 -32.41
CA MET A 1 -44.70 28.54 -32.99
C MET A 1 -45.72 27.57 -32.41
N THR A 2 -46.47 27.99 -31.40
CA THR A 2 -47.57 27.21 -30.81
C THR A 2 -48.74 27.25 -31.78
N ALA A 3 -48.95 26.17 -32.52
CA ALA A 3 -50.22 25.95 -33.19
C ALA A 3 -51.26 25.75 -32.10
N THR A 4 -51.93 26.84 -31.72
CA THR A 4 -53.13 26.79 -30.89
C THR A 4 -54.18 26.07 -31.72
N ALA A 5 -54.24 24.75 -31.57
CA ALA A 5 -55.35 23.97 -32.09
C ALA A 5 -56.59 24.50 -31.38
N VAL A 6 -57.42 25.25 -32.12
CA VAL A 6 -58.78 25.57 -31.70
C VAL A 6 -59.49 24.23 -31.65
N SER A 7 -59.52 23.61 -30.48
CA SER A 7 -60.31 22.43 -30.21
C SER A 7 -61.78 22.85 -30.27
N LEU A 8 -62.41 22.73 -31.44
CA LEU A 8 -63.86 22.75 -31.54
C LEU A 8 -64.39 21.72 -30.55
N SER A 9 -65.26 22.13 -29.64
CA SER A 9 -65.69 21.23 -28.59
C SER A 9 -66.41 20.03 -29.24
N PRO A 10 -66.13 18.79 -28.81
CA PRO A 10 -66.84 17.62 -29.32
C PRO A 10 -68.38 17.77 -29.22
N HIS A 11 -68.83 18.56 -28.26
CA HIS A 11 -70.23 18.90 -28.01
C HIS A 11 -70.87 19.71 -29.14
N GLU A 12 -70.22 20.76 -29.64
CA GLU A 12 -70.74 21.60 -30.74
C GLU A 12 -70.82 20.82 -32.06
N ASN A 13 -69.86 19.93 -32.31
CA ASN A 13 -69.87 19.05 -33.49
C ASN A 13 -70.99 18.00 -33.39
N SER A 14 -71.24 17.43 -32.20
CA SER A 14 -72.36 16.52 -31.95
C SER A 14 -73.70 17.19 -32.20
N GLU A 15 -73.90 18.41 -31.66
CA GLU A 15 -75.12 19.19 -31.89
C GLU A 15 -75.34 19.51 -33.37
N THR A 16 -74.27 19.85 -34.09
CA THR A 16 -74.31 20.13 -35.53
C THR A 16 -74.68 18.88 -36.32
N VAL A 17 -74.10 17.72 -35.99
CA VAL A 17 -74.41 16.44 -36.64
C VAL A 17 -75.86 16.03 -36.39
N ASP A 18 -76.33 16.13 -35.15
CA ASP A 18 -77.71 15.81 -34.78
C ASP A 18 -78.71 16.74 -35.48
N PHE A 19 -78.39 18.02 -35.57
CA PHE A 19 -79.17 18.99 -36.33
C PHE A 19 -79.25 18.62 -37.82
N LEU A 20 -78.11 18.30 -38.46
CA LEU A 20 -78.06 17.90 -39.87
C LEU A 20 -78.88 16.64 -40.15
N ARG A 21 -78.79 15.63 -39.26
CA ARG A 21 -79.59 14.40 -39.35
C ARG A 21 -81.08 14.66 -39.16
N ARG A 22 -81.45 15.50 -38.19
CA ARG A 22 -82.84 15.86 -37.92
C ARG A 22 -83.45 16.69 -39.05
N LEU A 23 -82.67 17.61 -39.63
CA LEU A 23 -83.05 18.40 -40.80
C LEU A 23 -83.27 17.50 -42.02
N ALA A 24 -82.34 16.57 -42.29
CA ALA A 24 -82.48 15.60 -43.38
C ALA A 24 -83.73 14.72 -43.22
N SER A 25 -84.07 14.33 -41.99
CA SER A 25 -85.25 13.51 -41.68
C SER A 25 -86.58 14.24 -41.86
N MET A 26 -86.59 15.59 -41.78
CA MET A 26 -87.79 16.42 -42.02
C MET A 26 -88.02 16.72 -43.50
N MET A 27 -87.00 16.58 -44.34
CA MET A 27 -87.14 16.69 -45.79
C MET A 27 -87.67 15.36 -46.31
N SER A 28 -88.79 15.35 -47.05
CA SER A 28 -89.47 14.14 -47.56
C SER A 28 -88.69 13.35 -48.64
N GLY A 29 -87.35 13.31 -48.54
CA GLY A 29 -86.42 12.67 -49.46
C GLY A 29 -85.75 13.62 -50.46
N GLY A 30 -84.82 13.06 -51.24
CA GLY A 30 -84.11 13.75 -52.33
C GLY A 30 -82.65 14.08 -52.04
N LYS A 31 -81.95 14.56 -53.08
CA LYS A 31 -80.50 14.78 -53.10
C LYS A 31 -79.98 15.66 -51.95
N ASN A 32 -80.77 16.64 -51.50
CA ASN A 32 -80.38 17.51 -50.40
C ASN A 32 -80.36 16.77 -49.04
N ALA A 33 -81.30 15.87 -48.79
CA ALA A 33 -81.32 15.07 -47.56
C ALA A 33 -80.12 14.10 -47.52
N GLU A 34 -79.76 13.49 -48.65
CA GLU A 34 -78.56 12.65 -48.77
C GLU A 34 -77.27 13.44 -48.55
N MET A 35 -77.17 14.67 -49.09
CA MET A 35 -76.02 15.54 -48.87
C MET A 35 -75.86 15.95 -47.40
N LEU A 36 -76.97 16.22 -46.69
CA LEU A 36 -76.94 16.55 -45.25
C LEU A 36 -76.50 15.35 -44.40
N LEU A 37 -76.99 14.14 -44.71
CA LEU A 37 -76.55 12.92 -44.04
C LEU A 37 -75.07 12.60 -44.34
N GLY A 38 -74.64 12.80 -45.59
CA GLY A 38 -73.23 12.66 -45.98
C GLY A 38 -72.33 13.66 -45.27
N ALA A 39 -72.75 14.92 -45.16
CA ALA A 39 -72.02 15.96 -44.43
C ALA A 39 -71.90 15.62 -42.94
N ALA A 40 -72.98 15.15 -42.30
CA ALA A 40 -72.97 14.71 -40.91
C ALA A 40 -71.98 13.55 -40.68
N GLY A 41 -71.96 12.54 -41.56
CA GLY A 41 -71.02 11.42 -41.48
C GLY A 41 -69.55 11.84 -41.68
N ILE A 42 -69.28 12.81 -42.56
CA ILE A 42 -67.93 13.35 -42.73
C ILE A 42 -67.48 14.12 -41.49
N ILE A 43 -68.36 14.94 -40.90
CA ILE A 43 -68.05 15.71 -39.69
C ILE A 43 -67.68 14.76 -38.55
N GLU A 44 -68.49 13.73 -38.26
CA GLU A 44 -68.16 12.74 -37.22
C GLU A 44 -66.83 12.04 -37.49
N ALA A 45 -66.60 11.54 -38.71
CA ALA A 45 -65.36 10.85 -39.04
C ALA A 45 -64.14 11.75 -38.89
N LEU A 46 -64.26 13.04 -39.20
CA LEU A 46 -63.19 14.03 -38.99
C LEU A 46 -63.02 14.34 -37.50
N THR A 47 -64.09 14.43 -36.72
CA THR A 47 -64.05 14.64 -35.27
C THR A 47 -63.33 13.48 -34.57
N ASP A 48 -63.69 12.22 -34.87
CA ASP A 48 -63.06 11.03 -34.29
C ASP A 48 -61.56 10.96 -34.62
N ARG A 49 -61.22 11.28 -35.87
CA ARG A 49 -59.82 11.34 -36.31
C ARG A 49 -59.06 12.46 -35.62
N ALA A 50 -59.66 13.64 -35.44
CA ALA A 50 -59.05 14.76 -34.74
C ALA A 50 -58.77 14.42 -33.26
N VAL A 51 -59.76 13.87 -32.55
CA VAL A 51 -59.60 13.42 -31.15
C VAL A 51 -58.50 12.37 -31.02
N THR A 52 -58.47 11.39 -31.92
CA THR A 52 -57.43 10.35 -31.92
C THR A 52 -56.04 10.94 -32.18
N ALA A 53 -55.94 11.88 -33.14
CA ALA A 53 -54.69 12.55 -33.47
C ALA A 53 -54.19 13.44 -32.33
N GLU A 54 -55.09 14.14 -31.63
CA GLU A 54 -54.75 14.96 -30.45
C GLU A 54 -54.23 14.10 -29.31
N ARG A 55 -54.89 12.97 -29.01
CA ARG A 55 -54.43 12.02 -28.00
C ARG A 55 -53.03 11.50 -28.31
N LEU A 56 -52.80 11.02 -29.54
CA LEU A 56 -51.48 10.54 -29.97
C LEU A 56 -50.42 11.64 -29.91
N CYS A 57 -50.76 12.87 -30.30
CA CYS A 57 -49.84 14.01 -30.18
C CYS A 57 -49.50 14.31 -28.72
N SER A 58 -50.45 14.20 -27.80
CA SER A 58 -50.21 14.39 -26.37
C SER A 58 -49.29 13.30 -25.82
N GLU A 59 -49.59 12.03 -26.11
CA GLU A 59 -48.77 10.88 -25.69
C GLU A 59 -47.32 11.00 -26.21
N GLN A 60 -47.14 11.36 -27.49
CA GLN A 60 -45.82 11.58 -28.06
C GLN A 60 -45.07 12.76 -27.43
N ARG A 61 -45.76 13.81 -27.01
CA ARG A 61 -45.13 14.95 -26.32
C ARG A 61 -44.63 14.53 -24.95
N ASP A 62 -45.44 13.79 -24.20
CA ASP A 62 -45.07 13.28 -22.88
C ASP A 62 -43.88 12.30 -22.97
N GLU A 63 -43.88 11.41 -23.97
CA GLU A 63 -42.75 10.52 -24.21
C GLU A 63 -41.48 11.26 -24.62
N ARG A 64 -41.59 12.28 -25.49
CA ARG A 64 -40.44 13.11 -25.88
C ARG A 64 -39.86 13.86 -24.69
N GLU A 65 -40.70 14.40 -23.83
CA GLU A 65 -40.29 15.09 -22.61
C GLU A 65 -39.53 14.12 -21.68
N ARG A 66 -40.11 12.94 -21.41
CA ARG A 66 -39.42 11.90 -20.62
C ARG A 66 -38.10 11.46 -21.24
N ASN A 67 -38.06 11.30 -22.56
CA ASN A 67 -36.83 10.90 -23.26
C ASN A 67 -35.77 12.00 -23.19
N SER A 68 -36.17 13.27 -23.28
CA SER A 68 -35.27 14.42 -23.11
C SER A 68 -34.66 14.43 -21.71
N GLN A 69 -35.48 14.27 -20.67
CA GLN A 69 -35.03 14.23 -19.28
C GLN A 69 -34.08 13.05 -19.02
N LEU A 70 -34.37 11.86 -19.58
CA LEU A 70 -33.48 10.71 -19.47
C LEU A 70 -32.14 10.91 -20.17
N ARG A 71 -32.13 11.58 -21.34
CA ARG A 71 -30.89 11.92 -22.05
C ARG A 71 -30.04 12.90 -21.26
N GLU A 72 -30.64 13.97 -20.75
CA GLU A 72 -29.94 14.95 -19.91
C GLU A 72 -29.33 14.27 -18.67
N ALA A 73 -30.09 13.43 -17.97
CA ALA A 73 -29.59 12.69 -16.82
C ALA A 73 -28.42 11.74 -17.19
N ALA A 74 -28.51 11.07 -18.35
CA ALA A 74 -27.46 10.18 -18.85
C ALA A 74 -26.19 10.94 -19.27
N GLU A 75 -26.34 12.13 -19.87
CA GLU A 75 -25.24 13.03 -20.23
C GLU A 75 -24.50 13.48 -18.97
N ILE A 76 -25.22 13.99 -17.96
CA ILE A 76 -24.63 14.39 -16.67
C ILE A 76 -23.91 13.21 -16.00
N ALA A 77 -24.52 12.02 -15.98
CA ALA A 77 -23.90 10.83 -15.40
C ALA A 77 -22.62 10.41 -16.15
N THR A 78 -22.62 10.54 -17.48
CA THR A 78 -21.46 10.24 -18.32
C THR A 78 -20.34 11.25 -18.11
N GLU A 79 -20.67 12.55 -18.05
CA GLU A 79 -19.71 13.62 -17.74
C GLU A 79 -19.07 13.40 -16.37
N ASN A 80 -19.87 13.14 -15.34
CA ASN A 80 -19.38 12.85 -13.99
C ASN A 80 -18.43 11.65 -14.00
N SER A 81 -18.85 10.52 -14.59
CA SER A 81 -18.03 9.31 -14.68
C SER A 81 -16.72 9.54 -15.44
N SER A 82 -16.77 10.35 -16.51
CA SER A 82 -15.59 10.71 -17.31
C SER A 82 -14.61 11.57 -16.51
N SER A 83 -15.12 12.50 -15.70
CA SER A 83 -14.34 13.37 -14.84
C SER A 83 -13.66 12.58 -13.70
N GLU A 84 -14.38 11.64 -13.09
CA GLU A 84 -13.83 10.74 -12.08
C GLU A 84 -12.75 9.83 -12.67
N ALA A 85 -12.98 9.29 -13.87
CA ALA A 85 -11.99 8.48 -14.56
C ALA A 85 -10.72 9.29 -14.91
N ALA A 86 -10.86 10.56 -15.28
CA ALA A 86 -9.71 11.45 -15.49
C ALA A 86 -8.96 11.72 -14.17
N ALA A 87 -9.67 12.01 -13.08
CA ALA A 87 -9.08 12.24 -11.76
C ALA A 87 -8.34 11.00 -11.23
N LEU A 88 -8.91 9.81 -11.38
CA LEU A 88 -8.29 8.55 -10.98
C LEU A 88 -7.02 8.26 -11.80
N ARG A 89 -7.04 8.51 -13.12
CA ARG A 89 -5.85 8.38 -13.96
C ARG A 89 -4.74 9.34 -13.54
N ALA A 90 -5.07 10.58 -13.21
CA ALA A 90 -4.10 11.55 -12.70
C ALA A 90 -3.47 11.08 -11.37
N ARG A 91 -4.30 10.65 -10.40
CA ARG A 91 -3.82 10.10 -9.12
C ARG A 91 -2.94 8.87 -9.31
N LEU A 92 -3.28 7.99 -10.25
CA LEU A 92 -2.46 6.81 -10.55
C LEU A 92 -1.12 7.21 -11.16
N ALA A 93 -1.08 8.17 -12.08
CA ALA A 93 0.16 8.70 -12.63
C ALA A 93 1.05 9.32 -11.54
N ASP A 94 0.46 10.08 -10.62
CA ASP A 94 1.18 10.66 -9.48
C ASP A 94 1.74 9.59 -8.53
N ALA A 95 0.93 8.58 -8.21
CA ALA A 95 1.36 7.47 -7.35
C ALA A 95 2.49 6.65 -7.99
N VAL A 96 2.44 6.41 -9.30
CA VAL A 96 3.51 5.73 -10.04
C VAL A 96 4.80 6.56 -10.00
N ARG A 97 4.71 7.87 -10.26
CA ARG A 97 5.89 8.77 -10.17
C ARG A 97 6.50 8.75 -8.77
N GLN A 98 5.67 8.82 -7.73
CA GLN A 98 6.16 8.77 -6.35
C GLN A 98 6.82 7.42 -6.04
N ALA A 99 6.21 6.31 -6.45
CA ALA A 99 6.76 4.97 -6.24
C ALA A 99 8.12 4.79 -6.95
N GLU A 100 8.29 5.38 -8.14
CA GLU A 100 9.59 5.37 -8.84
C GLU A 100 10.67 6.15 -8.09
N ILE A 101 10.32 7.33 -7.55
CA ILE A 101 11.21 8.15 -6.73
C ILE A 101 11.62 7.38 -5.46
N ASP A 102 10.64 6.81 -4.76
CA ASP A 102 10.87 6.06 -3.52
C ASP A 102 11.76 4.83 -3.79
N ARG A 103 11.48 4.10 -4.88
CA ARG A 103 12.31 2.95 -5.31
C ARG A 103 13.74 3.37 -5.61
N ALA A 104 13.94 4.50 -6.30
CA ALA A 104 15.28 5.00 -6.58
C ALA A 104 16.02 5.36 -5.29
N SER A 105 15.35 6.04 -4.35
CA SER A 105 15.93 6.39 -3.04
C SER A 105 16.28 5.14 -2.22
N LEU A 106 15.38 4.15 -2.16
CA LEU A 106 15.63 2.89 -1.44
C LEU A 106 16.79 2.11 -2.05
N THR A 107 16.90 2.10 -3.39
CA THR A 107 18.01 1.45 -4.09
C THR A 107 19.33 2.12 -3.75
N GLU A 108 19.36 3.46 -3.74
CA GLU A 108 20.55 4.22 -3.33
C GLU A 108 20.93 3.94 -1.86
N GLN A 109 19.96 3.93 -0.95
CA GLN A 109 20.20 3.59 0.45
C GLN A 109 20.72 2.16 0.63
N ALA A 110 20.17 1.20 -0.11
CA ALA A 110 20.64 -0.19 -0.09
C ALA A 110 22.10 -0.30 -0.56
N HIS A 111 22.47 0.39 -1.64
CA HIS A 111 23.86 0.43 -2.10
C HIS A 111 24.81 1.05 -1.06
N ARG A 112 24.42 2.16 -0.43
CA ARG A 112 25.22 2.80 0.64
C ARG A 112 25.41 1.87 1.83
N LEU A 113 24.36 1.15 2.24
CA LEU A 113 24.45 0.18 3.34
C LEU A 113 25.32 -1.01 2.99
N SER A 114 25.24 -1.54 1.76
CA SER A 114 26.11 -2.62 1.28
C SER A 114 27.58 -2.22 1.33
N ALA A 115 27.92 -1.05 0.79
CA ALA A 115 29.30 -0.55 0.81
C ALA A 115 29.85 -0.39 2.24
N ARG A 116 29.00 0.07 3.17
CA ARG A 116 29.38 0.18 4.59
C ARG A 116 29.55 -1.19 5.26
N ALA A 117 28.72 -2.17 4.90
CA ALA A 117 28.87 -3.54 5.39
C ALA A 117 30.16 -4.17 4.88
N GLU A 118 30.48 -4.03 3.60
CA GLU A 118 31.72 -4.51 2.98
C GLU A 118 32.98 -3.87 3.62
N ASP A 119 32.96 -2.56 3.91
CA ASP A 119 34.03 -1.89 4.65
C ASP A 119 34.18 -2.46 6.08
N ALA A 120 33.07 -2.65 6.79
CA ALA A 120 33.09 -3.21 8.14
C ALA A 120 33.61 -4.65 8.15
N GLU A 121 33.20 -5.49 7.20
CA GLU A 121 33.69 -6.85 7.01
C GLU A 121 35.19 -6.87 6.71
N SER A 122 35.67 -5.99 5.83
CA SER A 122 37.09 -5.85 5.51
C SER A 122 37.91 -5.45 6.73
N ARG A 123 37.40 -4.51 7.54
CA ARG A 123 38.05 -4.08 8.79
C ARG A 123 38.07 -5.20 9.83
N LEU A 124 36.99 -5.96 9.98
CA LEU A 124 36.92 -7.13 10.86
C LEU A 124 37.91 -8.21 10.42
N ALA A 125 37.99 -8.49 9.12
CA ALA A 125 38.96 -9.44 8.59
C ALA A 125 40.40 -9.02 8.91
N LYS A 126 40.72 -7.73 8.76
CA LYS A 126 42.04 -7.19 9.11
C LYS A 126 42.35 -7.31 10.61
N VAL A 127 41.42 -6.90 11.48
CA VAL A 127 41.60 -7.01 12.94
C VAL A 127 41.73 -8.47 13.37
N ASN A 128 40.99 -9.40 12.76
CA ASN A 128 41.12 -10.82 13.03
C ASN A 128 42.49 -11.35 12.59
N ALA A 129 42.98 -10.95 11.42
CA ALA A 129 44.33 -11.31 10.98
C ALA A 129 45.41 -10.78 11.94
N GLU A 130 45.30 -9.52 12.38
CA GLU A 130 46.20 -8.93 13.38
C GLU A 130 46.13 -9.69 14.73
N LEU A 131 44.94 -10.11 15.17
CA LEU A 131 44.77 -10.92 16.37
C LEU A 131 45.39 -12.32 16.23
N ASP A 132 45.26 -12.96 15.08
CA ASP A 132 45.84 -14.28 14.83
C ASP A 132 47.38 -14.20 14.73
N GLU A 133 47.92 -13.14 14.13
CA GLU A 133 49.34 -12.83 14.13
C GLU A 133 49.87 -12.63 15.55
N LEU A 134 49.13 -11.96 16.45
CA LEU A 134 49.52 -11.79 17.85
C LEU A 134 49.33 -13.07 18.70
N ARG A 135 48.36 -13.91 18.36
CA ARG A 135 48.09 -15.18 19.07
C ARG A 135 49.14 -16.23 18.78
N THR A 136 49.67 -16.29 17.57
CA THR A 136 50.70 -17.27 17.17
C THR A 136 51.94 -17.25 18.09
N PRO A 137 52.60 -16.11 18.34
CA PRO A 137 53.74 -16.05 19.26
C PRO A 137 53.33 -16.30 20.72
N PHE A 138 52.09 -15.95 21.11
CA PHE A 138 51.59 -16.29 22.45
C PHE A 138 51.37 -17.79 22.61
N ALA A 139 50.92 -18.50 21.57
CA ALA A 139 50.79 -19.94 21.55
C ALA A 139 52.16 -20.63 21.64
N GLU A 140 53.15 -20.19 20.86
CA GLU A 140 54.54 -20.67 20.94
C GLU A 140 55.18 -20.43 22.31
N LEU A 141 54.93 -19.25 22.91
CA LEU A 141 55.34 -18.96 24.29
C LEU A 141 54.62 -19.86 25.29
N SER A 142 53.34 -20.15 25.09
CA SER A 142 52.58 -21.04 25.99
C SER A 142 53.02 -22.51 25.91
N ASP A 143 53.48 -22.97 24.74
CA ASP A 143 54.02 -24.32 24.56
C ASP A 143 55.40 -24.48 25.22
N THR A 144 56.16 -23.38 25.34
CA THR A 144 57.49 -23.36 25.97
C THR A 144 57.45 -22.99 27.46
N VAL A 145 56.38 -22.35 27.93
CA VAL A 145 56.24 -21.86 29.30
C VAL A 145 55.03 -22.50 29.97
N VAL A 146 55.28 -23.37 30.96
CA VAL A 146 54.22 -23.87 31.84
C VAL A 146 53.72 -22.71 32.70
N ALA A 147 52.49 -22.27 32.46
CA ALA A 147 51.82 -21.28 33.27
C ALA A 147 51.52 -21.86 34.66
N VAL A 148 52.38 -21.58 35.64
CA VAL A 148 52.17 -21.95 37.04
C VAL A 148 51.50 -20.77 37.76
N PRO A 149 50.32 -20.95 38.39
CA PRO A 149 49.70 -19.91 39.20
C PRO A 149 50.66 -19.38 40.26
N THR A 150 50.68 -18.07 40.47
CA THR A 150 51.56 -17.41 41.46
C THR A 150 51.35 -17.95 42.87
N GLU A 151 50.15 -18.39 43.21
CA GLU A 151 49.87 -19.04 44.49
C GLU A 151 50.58 -20.40 44.65
N GLN A 152 50.74 -21.16 43.56
CA GLN A 152 51.50 -22.41 43.60
C GLN A 152 53.01 -22.14 43.78
N LEU A 153 53.55 -21.09 43.15
CA LEU A 153 54.92 -20.66 43.37
C LEU A 153 55.14 -20.17 44.82
N ARG A 154 54.21 -19.40 45.38
CA ARG A 154 54.28 -18.95 46.78
C ARG A 154 54.20 -20.12 47.76
N LEU A 155 53.35 -21.12 47.47
CA LEU A 155 53.25 -22.33 48.26
C LEU A 155 54.56 -23.14 48.22
N ALA A 156 55.14 -23.34 47.04
CA ALA A 156 56.41 -24.03 46.88
C ALA A 156 57.55 -23.32 47.65
N ARG A 157 57.57 -21.97 47.65
CA ARG A 157 58.52 -21.20 48.46
C ARG A 157 58.39 -21.51 49.95
N ALA A 158 57.17 -21.48 50.48
CA ALA A 158 56.91 -21.77 51.89
C ALA A 158 57.31 -23.21 52.28
N GLN A 159 57.18 -24.17 51.35
CA GLN A 159 57.64 -25.55 51.55
C GLN A 159 59.17 -25.63 51.62
N PHE A 160 59.89 -24.91 50.76
CA PHE A 160 61.36 -24.81 50.85
C PHE A 160 61.84 -24.11 52.13
N ASP A 161 61.11 -23.10 52.62
CA ASP A 161 61.40 -22.45 53.90
C ASP A 161 61.33 -23.45 55.06
N PHE A 162 60.22 -24.20 55.11
CA PHE A 162 60.02 -25.21 56.14
C PHE A 162 61.07 -26.32 56.11
N LEU A 163 61.46 -26.78 54.92
CA LEU A 163 62.51 -27.79 54.74
C LEU A 163 63.89 -27.28 55.15
N ALA A 164 64.24 -26.05 54.77
CA ALA A 164 65.52 -25.43 55.15
C ALA A 164 65.67 -25.33 56.68
N ASP A 165 64.60 -24.90 57.38
CA ASP A 165 64.58 -24.84 58.84
C ASP A 165 64.71 -26.23 59.48
N GLY A 166 64.13 -27.26 58.86
CA GLY A 166 64.25 -28.66 59.29
C GLY A 166 65.66 -29.21 59.14
N PHE A 167 66.32 -28.94 57.99
CA PHE A 167 67.69 -29.39 57.74
C PHE A 167 68.72 -28.64 58.59
N ALA A 168 68.51 -27.35 58.83
CA ALA A 168 69.35 -26.55 59.72
C ALA A 168 69.37 -27.12 61.15
N LYS A 169 68.22 -27.56 61.66
CA LYS A 169 68.10 -28.20 62.99
C LYS A 169 68.80 -29.55 63.06
N ASN A 170 68.87 -30.28 61.95
CA ASN A 170 69.49 -31.59 61.88
C ASN A 170 70.97 -31.54 61.46
N GLY A 171 71.52 -30.35 61.19
CA GLY A 171 72.93 -30.16 60.80
C GLY A 171 73.25 -30.58 59.36
N ASP A 172 72.24 -30.80 58.51
CA ASP A 172 72.43 -31.13 57.09
C ASP A 172 72.56 -29.86 56.25
N VAL A 173 73.79 -29.35 56.20
CA VAL A 173 74.13 -28.10 55.53
C VAL A 173 73.90 -28.19 54.01
N ILE A 174 74.10 -29.36 53.39
CA ILE A 174 73.94 -29.53 51.94
C ILE A 174 72.46 -29.39 51.57
N SER A 175 71.57 -30.10 52.27
CA SER A 175 70.14 -30.03 52.03
C SER A 175 69.56 -28.66 52.36
N GLN A 176 70.09 -27.98 53.38
CA GLN A 176 69.74 -26.58 53.67
C GLN A 176 70.11 -25.66 52.50
N THR A 177 71.34 -25.72 51.98
CA THR A 177 71.76 -24.88 50.86
C THR A 177 70.94 -25.15 49.59
N ILE A 178 70.58 -26.41 49.32
CA ILE A 178 69.70 -26.74 48.19
C ILE A 178 68.32 -26.10 48.34
N CYS A 179 67.74 -26.10 49.55
CA CYS A 179 66.46 -25.44 49.81
C CYS A 179 66.55 -23.91 49.68
N GLU A 180 67.66 -23.30 50.08
CA GLU A 180 67.92 -21.87 49.90
C GLU A 180 68.06 -21.49 48.42
N ILE A 181 68.75 -22.31 47.62
CA ILE A 181 68.84 -22.11 46.16
C ILE A 181 67.45 -22.24 45.52
N GLY A 182 66.66 -23.26 45.90
CA GLY A 182 65.29 -23.44 45.44
C GLY A 182 64.38 -22.26 45.77
N ARG A 183 64.48 -21.73 46.98
CA ARG A 183 63.79 -20.50 47.42
C ARG A 183 64.19 -19.31 46.54
N CYS A 184 65.49 -19.05 46.36
CA CYS A 184 65.97 -17.94 45.54
C CYS A 184 65.50 -18.04 44.09
N ALA A 185 65.47 -19.24 43.50
CA ALA A 185 64.96 -19.45 42.14
C ALA A 185 63.47 -19.07 42.02
N ILE A 186 62.65 -19.45 43.00
CA ILE A 186 61.22 -19.10 43.03
C ILE A 186 61.02 -17.59 43.24
N GLU A 187 61.82 -16.97 44.10
CA GLU A 187 61.76 -15.52 44.34
C GLU A 187 62.13 -14.71 43.10
N GLN A 188 63.12 -15.17 42.33
CA GLN A 188 63.47 -14.57 41.04
C GLN A 188 62.31 -14.72 40.03
N ALA A 189 61.68 -15.89 39.96
CA ALA A 189 60.51 -16.12 39.10
C ALA A 189 59.30 -15.23 39.48
N LEU A 190 59.04 -15.06 40.78
CA LEU A 190 57.99 -14.17 41.28
C LEU A 190 58.31 -12.67 41.06
N ALA A 191 59.59 -12.29 41.13
CA ALA A 191 60.03 -10.91 40.92
C ALA A 191 60.02 -10.51 39.44
N GLY A 192 60.34 -11.44 38.53
CA GLY A 192 60.29 -11.23 37.08
C GLY A 192 58.87 -11.04 36.53
N ASN A 193 57.84 -11.41 37.28
CA ASN A 193 56.43 -11.27 36.92
C ASN A 193 55.81 -9.91 37.34
N LYS A 194 56.63 -8.92 37.72
CA LYS A 194 56.16 -7.55 37.97
C LYS A 194 55.93 -6.84 36.64
N PRO A 195 54.70 -6.37 36.33
CA PRO A 195 54.48 -5.57 35.13
C PRO A 195 55.29 -4.28 35.22
N ALA A 196 55.98 -3.93 34.13
CA ALA A 196 56.58 -2.61 33.97
C ALA A 196 55.50 -1.55 34.18
N LYS A 197 55.80 -0.57 35.04
CA LYS A 197 54.93 0.58 35.32
C LYS A 197 54.76 1.47 34.09
#